data_AF-A0AAV5L6T0-F1
#
_entry.id   AF-A0AAV5L6T0-F1
#
_cell.length_a   1.000
_cell.length_b   1.000
_cell.length_c   1.000
_cell.angle_alpha   90.00
_cell.angle_beta   90.00
_cell.angle_gamma   90.00
#
_symmetry.space_group_name_H-M   'P 1'
#
loop_
_entity.id
_entity.type
_entity.pdbx_description
1 polymer ?
#
loop_
_entity_poly.entity_id
_entity_poly.type
_entity_poly.pdbx_seq_one_letter_code
_entity_poly.pdbx_strand_id
1 'polypeptide(L)'
;MAGCYVVGSASTKEKVDLAKSKFGFDDAFNYKEEHDLGTALKRCFPEGIDIYFDNVGGGMLDEVLLHMKTSRSDCSLWNDFSV
;
A
#
# COMPACT_ATOMS: atom_id res chain seq x y z
N MET A 1 -9.49 -6.71 17.86
CA MET A 1 -8.55 -5.97 16.99
C MET A 1 -8.05 -6.99 15.99
N ALA A 2 -8.53 -6.94 14.75
CA ALA A 2 -7.97 -7.80 13.70
C ALA A 2 -6.60 -7.22 13.39
N GLY A 3 -5.53 -7.92 13.81
CA GLY A 3 -4.14 -7.43 13.82
C GLY A 3 -3.53 -7.34 12.42
N CYS A 4 -4.24 -6.71 11.48
CA CYS A 4 -3.79 -6.55 10.12
C CYS A 4 -3.05 -5.23 9.95
N TYR A 5 -1.83 -5.29 9.44
CA TYR A 5 -1.04 -4.13 9.04
C TYR A 5 -1.54 -3.61 7.69
N VAL A 6 -2.04 -2.38 7.65
CA VAL A 6 -2.67 -1.78 6.47
C VAL A 6 -1.85 -0.59 5.99
N VAL A 7 -1.44 -0.62 4.72
CA VAL A 7 -0.76 0.51 4.05
C VAL A 7 -1.61 1.02 2.90
N GLY A 8 -1.70 2.34 2.76
CA GLY A 8 -2.39 3.00 1.66
C GLY A 8 -1.43 3.66 0.67
N SER A 9 -1.65 3.48 -0.63
CA SER A 9 -1.00 4.30 -1.65
C SER A 9 -2.00 5.28 -2.26
N ALA A 10 -1.59 6.53 -2.44
CA ALA A 10 -2.43 7.56 -3.02
C ALA A 10 -1.65 8.49 -3.96
N SER A 11 -2.36 9.21 -4.81
CA SER A 11 -1.75 10.11 -5.79
C SER A 11 -1.36 11.50 -5.28
N THR A 12 -1.78 11.86 -4.05
CA THR A 12 -1.56 13.20 -3.47
C THR A 12 -1.25 13.10 -1.99
N LYS A 13 -0.52 14.10 -1.46
CA LYS A 13 -0.16 14.18 -0.05
C LYS A 13 -1.40 14.29 0.85
N GLU A 14 -2.43 15.03 0.45
CA GLU A 14 -3.64 15.18 1.28
C GLU A 14 -4.35 13.83 1.49
N LYS A 15 -4.40 12.97 0.47
CA LYS A 15 -4.97 11.62 0.60
C LYS A 15 -4.12 10.76 1.55
N VAL A 16 -2.79 10.83 1.46
CA VAL A 16 -1.87 10.13 2.37
C VAL A 16 -2.12 10.54 3.82
N ASP A 17 -2.26 11.85 4.09
CA ASP A 17 -2.55 12.34 5.43
C ASP A 17 -3.94 11.92 5.92
N LEU A 18 -4.94 11.86 5.02
CA LEU A 18 -6.27 11.33 5.33
C LEU A 18 -6.23 9.84 5.69
N ALA A 19 -5.44 9.01 4.99
CA ALA A 19 -5.28 7.59 5.29
C ALA A 19 -4.89 7.36 6.75
N LYS A 20 -3.86 8.09 7.20
CA LYS A 20 -3.31 7.94 8.55
C LYS A 20 -4.22 8.60 9.60
N SER A 21 -4.69 9.82 9.35
CA SER A 21 -5.43 10.59 10.35
C SER A 21 -6.90 10.18 10.50
N LYS A 22 -7.59 9.85 9.39
CA LYS A 22 -9.04 9.64 9.36
C LYS A 22 -9.41 8.16 9.27
N PHE A 23 -8.68 7.38 8.48
CA PHE A 23 -8.98 5.95 8.26
C PHE A 23 -8.20 5.01 9.18
N GLY A 24 -7.18 5.52 9.88
CA GLY A 24 -6.41 4.74 10.85
C GLY A 24 -5.48 3.72 10.22
N PHE A 25 -4.98 3.98 9.01
CA PHE A 25 -4.00 3.13 8.36
C PHE A 25 -2.68 3.19 9.11
N ASP A 26 -1.98 2.07 9.21
CA ASP A 26 -0.67 2.00 9.87
C ASP A 26 0.37 2.83 9.11
N ASP A 27 0.33 2.78 7.78
CA ASP A 27 1.16 3.63 6.94
C ASP A 27 0.49 4.07 5.64
N ALA A 28 1.04 5.10 5.01
CA ALA A 28 0.61 5.52 3.69
C ALA A 28 1.71 6.29 2.94
N PHE A 29 1.72 6.19 1.62
CA PHE A 29 2.70 6.87 0.77
C PHE A 29 2.12 7.39 -0.54
N ASN A 30 2.77 8.41 -1.11
CA ASN A 30 2.39 8.97 -2.40
C ASN A 30 3.18 8.29 -3.51
N TYR A 31 2.54 7.41 -4.27
CA TYR A 31 3.21 6.63 -5.32
C TYR A 31 3.72 7.50 -6.49
N LYS A 32 3.26 8.76 -6.63
CA LYS A 32 3.77 9.70 -7.64
C LYS A 32 5.05 10.42 -7.22
N GLU A 33 5.33 10.48 -5.92
CA GLU A 33 6.54 11.10 -5.39
C GLU A 33 7.67 10.08 -5.21
N GLU A 34 7.36 8.78 -5.27
CA GLU A 34 8.35 7.72 -5.20
C GLU A 34 9.05 7.54 -6.55
N HIS A 35 10.38 7.65 -6.54
CA HIS A 35 11.20 7.42 -7.72
C HIS A 35 11.28 5.93 -8.09
N ASP A 36 11.14 5.05 -7.11
CA ASP A 36 11.16 3.60 -7.26
C ASP A 36 10.09 2.95 -6.37
N LEU A 37 9.02 2.45 -7.00
CA LEU A 37 7.89 1.87 -6.28
C LEU A 37 8.28 0.59 -5.54
N GLY A 38 9.16 -0.24 -6.09
CA GLY A 38 9.63 -1.47 -5.44
C GLY A 38 10.33 -1.20 -4.11
N THR A 39 11.16 -0.15 -4.05
CA THR A 39 11.83 0.28 -2.81
C THR A 39 10.83 0.80 -1.78
N ALA A 40 9.83 1.58 -2.20
CA ALA A 40 8.76 2.05 -1.32
C ALA A 40 7.96 0.88 -0.74
N LEU A 41 7.60 -0.10 -1.59
CA LEU A 41 6.89 -1.31 -1.19
C LEU A 41 7.71 -2.16 -0.24
N LYS A 42 9.01 -2.37 -0.47
CA LYS A 42 9.90 -3.07 0.46
C LYS A 42 10.09 -2.36 1.79
N ARG A 43 10.07 -1.03 1.80
CA ARG A 43 10.16 -0.24 3.04
C ARG A 43 8.95 -0.46 3.94
N CYS A 44 7.75 -0.51 3.36
CA CYS A 44 6.50 -0.72 4.09
C CYS A 44 6.23 -2.21 4.36
N PHE A 45 6.58 -3.08 3.40
CA PHE A 45 6.34 -4.52 3.43
C PHE A 45 7.66 -5.28 3.25
N PRO A 46 8.56 -5.27 4.25
CA PRO A 46 9.86 -5.94 4.15
C PRO A 46 9.72 -7.45 3.94
N GLU A 47 8.63 -8.03 4.42
CA GLU A 47 8.34 -9.44 4.24
C GLU A 47 7.47 -9.73 3.00
N GLY A 48 6.90 -8.70 2.34
CA GLY A 48 5.97 -8.81 1.20
C GLY A 48 4.50 -8.55 1.54
N ILE A 49 3.62 -8.57 0.52
CA ILE A 49 2.20 -8.20 0.59
C ILE A 49 1.32 -9.45 0.49
N ASP A 50 0.31 -9.57 1.35
CA ASP A 50 -0.62 -10.70 1.32
C ASP A 50 -1.91 -10.39 0.56
N ILE A 51 -2.43 -9.18 0.74
CA ILE A 51 -3.67 -8.72 0.13
C ILE A 51 -3.43 -7.39 -0.56
N TYR A 52 -3.69 -7.35 -1.87
CA TYR A 52 -3.63 -6.13 -2.65
C TYR A 52 -5.03 -5.75 -3.13
N PHE A 53 -5.54 -4.62 -2.66
CA PHE A 53 -6.79 -4.02 -3.13
C PHE A 53 -6.46 -2.95 -4.15
N ASP A 54 -6.75 -3.24 -5.41
CA ASP A 54 -6.47 -2.36 -6.53
C ASP A 54 -7.76 -1.72 -7.08
N ASN A 55 -7.81 -0.39 -7.07
CA ASN A 55 -8.90 0.38 -7.67
C ASN A 55 -8.51 1.06 -9.01
N VAL A 56 -7.28 0.88 -9.50
CA VAL A 56 -6.74 1.68 -10.64
C VAL A 56 -6.07 0.83 -11.72
N GLY A 57 -5.28 -0.16 -11.33
CA GLY A 57 -4.50 -1.02 -12.21
C GLY A 57 -3.21 -0.36 -12.71
N GLY A 58 -2.58 -0.98 -13.71
CA GLY A 58 -1.38 -0.46 -14.38
C GLY A 58 -0.07 -0.80 -13.65
N GLY A 59 0.96 0.04 -13.83
CA GLY A 59 2.33 -0.28 -13.38
C GLY A 59 2.49 -0.49 -11.87
N MET A 60 1.55 0.00 -11.05
CA MET A 60 1.51 -0.32 -9.62
C MET A 60 1.22 -1.80 -9.37
N LEU A 61 0.28 -2.39 -10.11
CA LEU A 61 -0.07 -3.80 -10.01
C LEU A 61 1.13 -4.68 -10.40
N ASP A 62 1.83 -4.36 -11.49
CA ASP A 62 3.01 -5.11 -11.93
C ASP A 62 4.09 -5.14 -10.83
N GLU A 63 4.35 -4.01 -10.19
CA GLU A 63 5.34 -3.93 -9.11
C GLU A 63 4.89 -4.68 -7.86
N VAL A 64 3.61 -4.56 -7.48
CA VAL A 64 3.06 -5.26 -6.32
C VAL A 64 3.09 -6.77 -6.51
N LEU A 65 2.79 -7.28 -7.71
CA LEU A 65 2.83 -8.71 -8.01
C LEU A 65 4.22 -9.32 -7.77
N LEU A 66 5.29 -8.56 -8.00
CA LEU A 66 6.67 -8.98 -7.71
C LEU A 66 6.96 -9.09 -6.20
N HIS A 67 6.15 -8.43 -5.37
CA HIS A 67 6.30 -8.35 -3.91
C HIS A 67 5.21 -9.12 -3.16
N MET A 68 4.33 -9.83 -3.86
CA MET A 68 3.27 -10.65 -3.26
C MET A 68 3.85 -11.90 -2.57
N LYS A 69 3.34 -12.22 -1.39
CA LYS A 69 3.66 -13.46 -0.69
C LYS A 69 2.73 -14.60 -1.08
N THR A 70 3.25 -15.81 -0.96
CA THR A 70 2.46 -17.05 -1.09
C THR A 70 1.88 -17.53 0.26
N SER A 71 2.39 -17.00 1.38
CA SER A 71 2.07 -17.44 2.75
C SER A 71 1.40 -16.34 3.55
N ARG A 72 0.26 -16.65 4.19
CA ARG A 72 -0.59 -15.71 4.92
C ARG A 72 0.11 -15.05 6.10
N SER A 73 0.36 -13.76 5.97
CA SER A 73 0.61 -12.79 7.04
C SER A 73 -0.54 -11.77 6.99
N ASP A 74 -0.85 -11.09 8.10
CA ASP A 74 -1.96 -10.15 8.17
C ASP A 74 -1.58 -8.77 7.55
N CYS A 75 -1.02 -8.70 6.34
CA CYS A 75 -0.56 -7.45 5.71
C CYS A 75 -1.36 -7.10 4.43
N SER A 76 -1.86 -5.86 4.31
CA SER A 76 -2.63 -5.44 3.14
C SER A 76 -2.24 -4.07 2.59
N LEU A 77 -2.25 -3.94 1.26
CA LEU A 77 -2.00 -2.70 0.52
C LEU A 77 -3.28 -2.26 -0.20
N TRP A 78 -3.70 -1.02 0.04
CA TRP A 78 -4.85 -0.39 -0.60
C TRP A 78 -4.40 0.69 -1.58
N ASN A 79 -4.64 0.47 -2.88
CA ASN A 79 -4.24 1.39 -3.95
C ASN A 79 -5.35 2.34 -4.39
N ASP A 80 -5.03 3.63 -4.36
CA ASP A 80 -5.90 4.78 -4.63
C ASP A 80 -7.31 4.58 -4.07
N PHE A 81 -7.38 4.50 -2.74
CA PHE A 81 -8.65 4.46 -2.05
C PHE A 81 -9.46 5.72 -2.35
N SER A 82 -10.73 5.52 -2.69
CA SER A 82 -11.68 6.62 -2.82
C SER A 82 -12.02 7.12 -1.41
N VAL A 83 -11.64 8.37 -1.11
CA VAL A 83 -11.97 9.06 0.15
C VAL A 83 -13.38 9.62 0.15
#